data_AF-A0AAW6NQ29-F1
#
_entry.id   AF-A0AAW6NQ29-F1
#
_cell.length_a   1.000
_cell.length_b   1.000
_cell.length_c   1.000
_cell.angle_alpha   90.00
_cell.angle_beta   90.00
_cell.angle_gamma   90.00
#
_symmetry.space_group_name_H-M   'P 1'
#
loop_
_entity.id
_entity.type
_entity.pdbx_description
1 polymer ?
#
loop_
_entity_poly.entity_id
_entity_poly.type
_entity_poly.pdbx_seq_one_letter_code
_entity_poly.pdbx_strand_id
1 'polypeptide(L)' 'MSKHIIKYDHRDGVKLAKHETETWCGHKPQFSDWLFQDAQHALLSIEQGSLLVPCKKCLKAIVKVAQQEVK' A
#
# COMPACT_ATOMS: atom_id res chain seq x y z
N MET A 1 0.06 13.62 -6.75
CA MET A 1 1.21 13.05 -5.99
C MET A 1 0.91 11.58 -5.74
N SER A 2 1.86 10.68 -5.97
CA SER A 2 1.60 9.25 -5.73
C SER A 2 1.86 8.88 -4.28
N LYS A 3 1.02 8.00 -3.70
CA LYS A 3 1.06 7.62 -2.29
C LYS A 3 1.31 6.13 -2.15
N HIS A 4 1.93 5.71 -1.05
CA HIS A 4 2.32 4.31 -0.86
C HIS A 4 1.16 3.51 -0.26
N ILE A 5 1.16 2.20 -0.53
CA ILE A 5 0.14 1.27 -0.05
C ILE A 5 0.72 0.46 1.09
N ILE A 6 0.05 0.47 2.25
CA ILE A 6 0.40 -0.38 3.38
C ILE A 6 0.20 -1.86 2.98
N LYS A 7 1.20 -2.67 3.31
CA LYS A 7 1.17 -4.14 3.21
C LYS A 7 0.84 -4.75 4.56
N TYR A 8 1.56 -4.32 5.59
CA TYR A 8 1.36 -4.77 6.98
C TYR A 8 1.54 -3.59 7.93
N ASP A 9 0.55 -3.36 8.79
CA ASP A 9 0.58 -2.38 9.88
C ASP A 9 0.37 -3.01 11.26
N HIS A 10 0.26 -4.35 11.32
CA HIS A 10 0.20 -5.11 12.55
C HIS A 10 1.20 -6.26 12.53
N ARG A 11 1.75 -6.61 13.70
CA ARG A 11 2.58 -7.79 13.93
C ARG A 11 2.17 -8.41 15.26
N ASP A 12 1.87 -9.71 15.25
CA ASP A 12 1.45 -10.48 16.44
C ASP A 12 0.28 -9.83 17.21
N GLY A 13 -0.69 -9.29 16.46
CA GLY A 13 -1.87 -8.59 17.02
C GLY A 13 -1.61 -7.17 17.52
N VAL A 14 -0.37 -6.69 17.48
CA VAL A 14 0.01 -5.34 17.91
C VAL A 14 0.15 -4.43 16.70
N LYS A 15 -0.43 -3.23 16.79
CA LYS A 15 -0.28 -2.20 15.76
C LYS A 15 1.14 -1.64 15.74
N LEU A 16 1.76 -1.64 14.57
CA LEU A 16 3.12 -1.15 14.36
C LEU A 16 3.18 0.38 14.42
N ALA A 17 4.32 0.92 14.83
CA ALA A 17 4.58 2.34 14.63
C ALA A 17 4.63 2.64 13.13
N LYS A 18 4.32 3.89 12.75
CA LYS A 18 4.21 4.27 11.33
C LYS A 18 5.48 4.03 10.51
N HIS A 19 6.64 4.19 11.14
CA HIS A 19 7.95 3.96 10.52
C HIS A 19 8.32 2.47 10.41
N GLU A 20 7.62 1.61 11.14
CA GLU A 20 7.76 0.15 11.10
C GLU A 20 6.73 -0.50 10.17
N THR A 21 5.74 0.28 9.71
CA THR A 21 4.73 -0.17 8.74
C THR A 21 5.40 -0.55 7.43
N GLU A 22 5.11 -1.76 6.95
CA GLU A 22 5.65 -2.24 5.68
C GLU A 22 4.74 -1.79 4.53
N THR A 23 5.33 -1.25 3.47
CA THR A 23 4.60 -0.91 2.24
C THR A 23 4.92 -1.90 1.12
N TRP A 24 3.98 -2.05 0.18
CA TRP A 24 4.15 -2.95 -0.96
C TRP A 24 5.38 -2.67 -1.83
N CYS A 25 5.86 -1.43 -1.84
CA CYS A 25 7.05 -1.04 -2.59
C CYS A 25 8.34 -0.98 -1.77
N GLY A 26 8.30 -1.34 -0.48
CA GLY A 26 9.46 -1.26 0.43
C GLY A 26 9.81 0.16 0.90
N HIS A 27 8.96 1.15 0.64
CA HIS A 27 9.09 2.49 1.23
C HIS A 27 8.90 2.40 2.74
N LYS A 28 9.77 3.08 3.51
CA LYS A 28 9.67 3.22 4.97
C LYS A 28 8.92 4.51 5.28
N PRO A 29 7.65 4.45 5.74
CA PRO A 29 6.85 5.65 5.90
C PRO A 29 7.40 6.58 6.98
N GLN A 30 7.30 7.87 6.73
CA GLN A 30 7.58 8.91 7.73
C GLN A 30 6.30 9.31 8.47
N PHE A 31 6.44 10.00 9.60
CA PHE A 31 5.29 10.40 10.43
C PHE A 31 4.25 11.22 9.65
N SER A 32 4.70 12.12 8.76
CA SER A 32 3.85 12.97 7.92
C SER A 32 3.38 12.32 6.62
N ASP A 33 3.84 11.10 6.30
CA ASP A 33 3.45 10.44 5.04
C ASP A 33 1.98 10.04 5.09
N TRP A 34 1.20 10.51 4.13
CA TRP A 34 -0.14 9.97 3.88
C TRP A 34 -0.02 8.68 3.06
N LEU A 35 -0.76 7.64 3.45
CA LEU A 35 -0.68 6.30 2.86
C LEU A 35 -2.10 5.77 2.56
N PHE A 36 -2.20 4.90 1.55
CA PHE A 36 -3.38 4.05 1.40
C PHE A 36 -3.36 2.96 2.47
N GLN A 37 -4.52 2.73 3.09
CA GLN A 37 -4.68 1.79 4.21
C GLN A 37 -4.37 0.35 3.82
N ASP A 38 -4.72 -0.04 2.60
CA ASP A 38 -4.41 -1.34 2.02
C ASP A 38 -4.58 -1.31 0.49
N ALA A 39 -4.43 -2.48 -0.15
CA ALA A 39 -4.60 -2.65 -1.59
C ALA A 39 -6.03 -2.34 -2.07
N GLN A 40 -7.06 -2.68 -1.28
CA GLN A 40 -8.46 -2.47 -1.67
C GLN A 40 -8.79 -0.97 -1.70
N HIS A 41 -8.41 -0.24 -0.66
CA HIS A 41 -8.54 1.21 -0.61
C HIS A 41 -7.80 1.88 -1.77
N ALA A 42 -6.59 1.42 -2.09
CA ALA A 42 -5.84 1.95 -3.22
C ALA A 42 -6.53 1.72 -4.57
N LEU A 43 -7.13 0.54 -4.79
CA LEU A 43 -7.86 0.20 -6.00
C LEU A 43 -9.16 0.99 -6.12
N LEU A 44 -9.93 1.09 -5.03
CA LEU A 44 -11.16 1.90 -4.97
C LEU A 44 -10.89 3.38 -5.31
N SER A 45 -9.76 3.93 -4.83
CA SER A 45 -9.33 5.29 -5.16
C SER A 45 -9.06 5.48 -6.66
N ILE A 46 -8.55 4.46 -7.35
CA ILE A 46 -8.36 4.49 -8.81
C ILE A 46 -9.72 4.42 -9.51
N GLU A 47 -10.58 3.49 -9.10
CA GLU A 47 -11.91 3.27 -9.67
C GLU A 47 -12.77 4.54 -9.61
N GLN A 48 -12.69 5.28 -8.50
CA GLN A 48 -13.43 6.54 -8.30
C GLN A 48 -12.80 7.75 -9.00
N GLY A 49 -11.67 7.58 -9.72
CA GLY A 49 -11.00 8.68 -10.41
C GLY A 49 -10.36 9.71 -9.48
N SER A 50 -9.93 9.31 -8.28
CA SER A 50 -9.32 10.20 -7.30
C SER A 50 -8.04 10.87 -7.81
N LEU A 51 -7.81 12.12 -7.40
CA LEU A 51 -6.56 12.83 -7.65
C LEU A 51 -5.36 12.22 -6.90
N LEU A 52 -5.63 11.46 -5.83
CA LEU A 52 -4.63 10.68 -5.11
C LEU A 52 -4.57 9.29 -5.72
N VAL A 53 -3.42 8.96 -6.32
CA VAL A 53 -3.18 7.66 -6.96
C VAL A 53 -2.09 6.89 -6.24
N PRO A 54 -2.18 5.56 -6.16
CA PRO A 54 -1.12 4.76 -5.56
C PRO A 54 0.16 4.77 -6.40
N CYS A 55 1.28 4.58 -5.71
CA CYS A 55 2.59 4.43 -6.32
C CYS A 55 2.61 3.22 -7.26
N LYS A 56 3.10 3.43 -8.50
CA LYS A 56 3.22 2.39 -9.53
C LYS A 56 4.00 1.16 -9.07
N LYS A 57 5.02 1.34 -8.21
CA LYS A 57 5.79 0.22 -7.64
C LYS A 57 4.93 -0.65 -6.69
N CYS A 58 4.05 -0.03 -5.91
CA CYS A 58 3.11 -0.77 -5.05
C CYS A 58 2.15 -1.59 -5.91
N LEU A 59 1.54 -0.97 -6.92
CA LEU A 59 0.62 -1.67 -7.84
C LEU A 59 1.30 -2.85 -8.56
N LYS A 60 2.52 -2.66 -9.08
CA LYS A 60 3.28 -3.74 -9.71
C LYS A 60 3.56 -4.90 -8.77
N ALA A 61 3.89 -4.61 -7.50
CA ALA A 61 4.13 -5.63 -6.50
C ALA A 61 2.84 -6.43 -6.18
N ILE A 62 1.71 -5.75 -6.02
CA ILE A 62 0.40 -6.37 -5.78
C ILE A 62 0.00 -7.26 -6.96
N VAL A 63 0.05 -6.73 -8.19
CA VAL A 63 -0.31 -7.48 -9.41
C VAL A 63 0.58 -8.70 -9.58
N LYS A 64 1.90 -8.57 -9.35
CA LYS A 64 2.83 -9.69 -9.43
C LYS A 64 2.43 -10.84 -8.50
N VAL A 65 2.05 -10.53 -7.25
CA VAL A 65 1.61 -11.55 -6.28
C VAL A 65 0.29 -12.18 -6.72
N ALA A 66 -0.70 -11.37 -7.10
CA ALA A 66 -1.99 -11.89 -7.57
C ALA A 66 -1.85 -12.82 -8.78
N GLN A 67 -0.99 -12.46 -9.74
CA GLN A 67 -0.72 -13.28 -10.92
C GLN A 67 0.02 -14.59 -10.64
N GLN A 68 0.65 -14.75 -9.47
CA GLN A 68 1.28 -16.02 -9.10
C GLN A 68 0.25 -17.08 -8.71
N GLU A 69 -0.87 -16.67 -8.09
CA GLU A 69 -1.93 -17.56 -7.61
C GLU A 69 -3.05 -17.79 -8.64
N VAL A 70 -3.24 -16.86 -9.57
CA VAL A 70 -4.28 -16.94 -10.63
C VAL A 70 -3.77 -17.68 -11.88
N LYS A 71 -2.62 -18.37 -11.77
CA LYS A 71 -2.01 -19.13 -12.87
C LYS A 71 -2.64 -20.50 -13.08
#